data_AF-A0A963P485-F1
#
_entry.id   AF-A0A963P485-F1
#
_cell.length_a   1.000
_cell.length_b   1.000
_cell.length_c   1.000
_cell.angle_alpha   90.00
_cell.angle_beta   90.00
_cell.angle_gamma   90.00
#
_symmetry.space_group_name_H-M   'P 1'
#
loop_
_entity.id
_entity.type
_entity.pdbx_description
1 polymer ?
#
loop_
_entity_poly.entity_id
_entity_poly.type
_entity_poly.pdbx_seq_one_letter_code
_entity_poly.pdbx_strand_id
1 'polypeptide(L)'
;MLLFVAGLATILYLGLNAEPASTVVLLPDADGRAGALELRTASDQQRLDTPYASATSNARGVFVTAVQDADAVRQRYAQTLDARPGKPVSFTLLFEFGSAQEVSPDFQPVLQRLMALVSDYPAPEITVIGHTDRVGTLLDNDRLSLQRAQTVRGWLIQAGVDPAMITVAGRGEREPAVATADEVARAENRRVEINLR
;
A
#
# COMPACT_ATOMS: atom_id res chain seq x y z
N MET A 1 7.69 50.32 -9.32
CA MET A 1 6.60 49.75 -10.14
C MET A 1 7.23 48.85 -11.18
N LEU A 2 6.91 47.55 -11.10
CA LEU A 2 7.09 46.42 -12.04
C LEU A 2 8.21 46.42 -13.10
N LEU A 3 8.96 45.31 -13.11
CA LEU A 3 9.51 44.57 -14.26
C LEU A 3 9.85 43.16 -13.72
N PHE A 4 9.18 42.05 -14.01
CA PHE A 4 9.00 41.24 -15.24
C PHE A 4 10.30 40.62 -15.82
N VAL A 5 10.23 39.28 -15.97
CA VAL A 5 10.93 38.37 -16.93
C VAL A 5 12.28 37.71 -16.55
N ALA A 6 12.17 36.38 -16.43
CA ALA A 6 13.02 35.26 -16.92
C ALA A 6 14.55 35.34 -16.90
N GLY A 7 15.15 34.21 -16.49
CA GLY A 7 16.54 33.89 -16.80
C GLY A 7 16.99 32.59 -16.13
N LEU A 8 16.84 31.47 -16.84
CA LEU A 8 17.53 30.22 -16.55
C LEU A 8 19.04 30.47 -16.73
N ALA A 9 19.84 30.30 -15.68
CA ALA A 9 21.30 30.24 -15.80
C ALA A 9 21.82 29.14 -14.87
N THR A 10 21.96 27.95 -15.45
CA THR A 10 22.77 26.87 -14.88
C THR A 10 24.25 27.18 -15.13
N ILE A 11 25.09 26.66 -14.23
CA ILE A 11 26.53 26.36 -14.33
C ILE A 11 27.45 27.36 -13.59
N LEU A 12 27.92 26.99 -12.39
CA LEU A 12 29.18 26.24 -12.22
C LEU A 12 29.37 25.81 -10.76
N TYR A 13 29.65 24.52 -10.55
CA TYR A 13 29.81 23.87 -9.25
C TYR A 13 31.14 24.26 -8.59
N LEU A 14 31.08 24.78 -7.36
CA LEU A 14 32.20 24.75 -6.40
C LEU A 14 31.64 24.24 -5.07
N GLY A 15 32.10 23.07 -4.68
CA GLY A 15 31.48 22.20 -3.70
C GLY A 15 31.33 22.81 -2.31
N LEU A 16 30.09 22.90 -1.87
CA LEU A 16 29.67 22.56 -0.51
C LEU A 16 28.47 21.62 -0.67
N ASN A 17 28.69 20.32 -0.53
CA ASN A 17 27.59 19.38 -0.28
C ASN A 17 27.08 19.65 1.15
N ALA A 18 26.30 20.70 1.33
CA ALA A 18 25.46 20.83 2.51
C ALA A 18 24.31 19.85 2.32
N GLU A 19 24.30 18.76 3.08
CA GLU A 19 23.10 17.92 3.15
C GLU A 19 21.92 18.83 3.54
N PRO A 20 20.78 18.77 2.83
CA PRO A 20 19.63 19.55 3.21
C PRO A 20 19.25 19.21 4.65
N ALA A 21 19.06 20.25 5.47
CA ALA A 21 18.62 20.09 6.85
C ALA A 21 17.37 19.20 6.87
N SER A 22 17.48 18.05 7.54
CA SER A 22 16.41 17.07 7.56
C SER A 22 15.63 17.25 8.86
N THR A 23 14.36 17.62 8.72
CA THR A 23 13.44 17.74 9.85
C THR A 23 12.57 16.50 9.92
N VAL A 24 12.57 15.87 11.10
CA VAL A 24 11.66 14.78 11.45
C VAL A 24 10.70 15.28 12.50
N VAL A 25 9.41 14.96 12.37
CA VAL A 25 8.37 15.27 13.36
C VAL A 25 7.66 13.97 13.74
N LEU A 26 7.60 13.67 15.04
CA LEU A 26 6.88 12.51 15.57
C LEU A 26 5.39 12.82 15.68
N LEU A 27 4.58 12.10 14.92
CA LEU A 27 3.13 12.28 14.91
C LEU A 27 2.48 11.26 15.86
N PRO A 28 1.42 11.62 16.59
CA PRO A 28 0.67 10.67 17.38
C PRO A 28 -0.17 9.74 16.48
N ASP A 29 -0.49 8.57 17.03
CA ASP A 29 -1.51 7.65 16.55
C ASP A 29 -2.92 8.25 16.74
N ALA A 30 -3.93 7.55 16.21
CA ALA A 30 -5.34 7.96 16.32
C ALA A 30 -5.81 8.16 17.78
N ASP A 31 -5.22 7.42 18.72
CA ASP A 31 -5.54 7.49 20.15
C ASP A 31 -4.74 8.59 20.90
N GLY A 32 -3.99 9.42 20.18
CA GLY A 32 -3.20 10.52 20.73
C GLY A 32 -1.87 10.11 21.38
N ARG A 33 -1.55 8.81 21.39
CA ARG A 33 -0.27 8.27 21.86
C ARG A 33 0.77 8.37 20.75
N ALA A 34 2.05 8.53 21.11
CA ALA A 34 3.14 8.40 20.14
C ALA A 34 4.05 7.25 20.55
N GLY A 35 4.58 6.54 19.55
CA GLY A 35 5.73 5.64 19.76
C GLY A 35 7.00 6.42 20.06
N ALA A 36 8.14 5.73 20.04
CA ALA A 36 9.46 6.38 20.15
C ALA A 36 10.24 6.20 18.85
N LEU A 37 10.90 7.27 18.42
CA LEU A 37 11.82 7.28 17.29
C LEU A 37 13.23 7.57 17.79
N GLU A 38 14.19 6.71 17.43
CA GLU A 38 15.62 6.99 17.63
C GLU A 38 16.22 7.52 16.34
N LEU A 39 16.68 8.76 16.38
CA LEU A 39 17.37 9.43 15.29
C LEU A 39 18.86 9.38 15.56
N ARG A 40 19.63 9.02 14.54
CA ARG A 40 21.09 8.92 14.62
C ARG A 40 21.74 9.56 13.41
N THR A 41 22.79 10.31 13.64
CA THR A 41 23.77 10.73 12.64
C THR A 41 25.15 10.23 13.06
N ALA A 42 26.18 10.53 12.27
CA ALA A 42 27.57 10.28 12.66
C ALA A 42 28.01 11.11 13.89
N SER A 43 27.28 12.17 14.24
CA SER A 43 27.69 13.17 15.22
C SER A 43 26.77 13.28 16.42
N ASP A 44 25.54 12.77 16.34
CA ASP A 44 24.54 12.93 17.39
C ASP A 44 23.49 11.81 17.35
N GLN A 45 22.83 11.58 18.49
CA GLN A 45 21.70 10.66 18.64
C GLN A 45 20.63 11.29 19.50
N GLN A 46 19.40 11.30 19.00
CA GLN A 46 18.26 11.86 19.68
C GLN A 46 17.09 10.89 19.69
N ARG A 47 16.46 10.71 20.85
CA ARG A 47 15.17 10.02 20.97
C ARG A 47 14.04 11.05 20.97
N LEU A 48 13.01 10.79 20.18
CA LEU A 48 11.74 11.52 20.22
C LEU A 48 10.66 10.54 20.67
N ASP A 49 9.96 10.82 21.77
CA ASP A 49 8.88 9.97 22.30
C ASP A 49 7.67 10.79 22.78
N THR A 50 7.68 12.09 22.53
CA THR A 50 6.58 13.01 22.84
C THR A 50 5.86 13.36 21.53
N PRO A 51 4.52 13.33 21.49
CA PRO A 51 3.76 13.78 20.33
C PRO A 51 4.17 15.17 19.85
N TYR A 52 4.32 15.34 18.55
CA TYR A 52 4.77 16.56 17.86
C TYR A 52 6.19 17.02 18.21
N ALA A 53 6.96 16.20 18.94
CA ALA A 53 8.40 16.42 19.05
C ALA A 53 9.05 16.34 17.67
N SER A 54 10.00 17.23 17.42
CA SER A 54 10.72 17.33 16.17
C SER A 54 12.22 17.37 16.43
N ALA A 55 12.99 16.90 15.48
CA ALA A 55 14.43 17.06 15.44
C ALA A 55 14.81 17.55 14.04
N THR A 56 15.61 18.60 13.97
CA THR A 56 16.19 19.09 12.71
C THR A 56 17.69 18.92 12.76
N SER A 57 18.26 18.18 11.82
CA SER A 57 19.71 18.10 11.67
C SER A 57 20.23 19.37 11.02
N ASN A 58 21.27 19.96 11.60
CA ASN A 58 22.04 20.99 10.93
C ASN A 58 23.09 20.36 9.99
N ALA A 59 23.82 21.20 9.25
CA ALA A 59 24.87 20.75 8.32
C ALA A 59 26.05 19.98 8.97
N ARG A 60 26.11 19.92 10.30
CA ARG A 60 27.10 19.14 11.06
C ARG A 60 26.53 17.83 11.61
N GLY A 61 25.29 17.48 11.24
CA GLY A 61 24.60 16.29 11.73
C GLY A 61 24.14 16.38 13.19
N VAL A 62 24.23 17.55 13.83
CA VAL A 62 23.73 17.74 15.21
C VAL A 62 22.25 18.04 15.17
N PHE A 63 21.47 17.37 16.02
CA PHE A 63 20.03 17.58 16.09
C PHE A 63 19.68 18.76 17.00
N VAL A 64 18.75 19.59 16.53
CA VAL A 64 18.05 20.56 17.37
C VAL A 64 16.63 20.05 17.57
N THR A 65 16.24 19.84 18.82
CA THR A 65 14.90 19.38 19.17
C THR A 65 13.96 20.50 19.57
N ALA A 66 12.69 20.33 19.23
CA ALA A 66 11.61 21.20 19.67
C ALA A 66 10.29 20.44 19.69
N VAL A 67 9.37 20.80 20.57
CA VAL A 67 7.97 20.37 20.47
C VAL A 67 7.23 21.38 19.61
N GLN A 68 6.65 20.91 18.50
CA GLN A 68 5.91 21.74 17.58
C GLN A 68 4.44 21.86 18.01
N ASP A 69 3.82 22.97 17.64
CA ASP A 69 2.37 23.12 17.80
C ASP A 69 1.61 22.16 16.88
N ALA A 70 0.60 21.49 17.42
CA ALA A 70 -0.13 20.45 16.71
C ALA A 70 -0.87 21.00 15.48
N ASP A 71 -1.48 22.18 15.59
CA ASP A 71 -2.25 22.78 14.51
C ASP A 71 -1.32 23.32 13.41
N ALA A 72 -0.18 23.90 13.80
CA ALA A 72 0.85 24.31 12.85
C ALA A 72 1.42 23.12 12.06
N VAL A 73 1.67 21.98 12.72
CA VAL A 73 2.12 20.73 12.06
C VAL A 73 1.05 20.22 11.10
N ARG A 74 -0.22 20.17 11.53
CA ARG A 74 -1.33 19.74 10.67
C ARG A 74 -1.49 20.62 9.44
N GLN A 75 -1.45 21.94 9.61
CA GLN A 75 -1.56 22.88 8.49
C GLN A 75 -0.38 22.76 7.53
N ARG A 76 0.85 22.66 8.06
CA ARG A 76 2.06 22.57 7.25
C ARG A 76 2.13 21.27 6.44
N TYR A 77 1.70 20.16 7.03
CA TYR A 77 1.78 18.83 6.41
C TYR A 77 0.42 18.28 6.00
N ALA A 78 -0.62 19.13 5.89
CA ALA A 78 -2.00 18.71 5.62
C ALA A 78 -2.08 17.76 4.42
N GLN A 79 -1.45 18.15 3.30
CA GLN A 79 -1.41 17.34 2.09
C GLN A 79 -0.78 15.96 2.29
N THR A 80 0.28 15.86 3.11
CA THR A 80 0.95 14.59 3.40
C THR A 80 0.19 13.75 4.43
N LEU A 81 -0.47 14.40 5.38
CA LEU A 81 -1.32 13.75 6.38
C LEU A 81 -2.58 13.17 5.73
N ASP A 82 -3.17 13.89 4.78
CA ASP A 82 -4.34 13.46 4.01
C ASP A 82 -3.96 12.38 2.98
N ALA A 83 -2.73 12.40 2.47
CA ALA A 83 -2.19 11.39 1.55
C ALA A 83 -1.57 10.16 2.25
N ARG A 84 -1.81 9.97 3.56
CA ARG A 84 -1.36 8.75 4.24
C ARG A 84 -2.02 7.53 3.58
N PRO A 85 -1.24 6.50 3.19
CA PRO A 85 -1.85 5.28 2.68
C PRO A 85 -2.80 4.73 3.74
N GLY A 86 -3.98 4.30 3.29
CA GLY A 86 -4.96 3.68 4.17
C GLY A 86 -4.37 2.44 4.85
N LYS A 87 -5.03 1.95 5.89
CA LYS A 87 -4.66 0.63 6.42
C LYS A 87 -4.84 -0.40 5.31
N PRO A 88 -3.96 -1.43 5.23
CA PRO A 88 -4.15 -2.52 4.28
C PRO A 88 -5.53 -3.15 4.45
N VAL A 89 -6.21 -3.43 3.33
CA VAL A 89 -7.52 -4.08 3.31
C VAL A 89 -7.43 -5.34 2.45
N SER A 90 -7.94 -6.46 2.96
CA SER A 90 -7.96 -7.73 2.24
C SER A 90 -9.38 -8.20 1.97
N PHE A 91 -9.60 -8.76 0.77
CA PHE A 91 -10.83 -9.38 0.35
C PHE A 91 -10.56 -10.80 -0.14
N THR A 92 -11.56 -11.67 0.02
CA THR A 92 -11.56 -13.02 -0.54
C THR A 92 -12.82 -13.21 -1.35
N LEU A 93 -12.68 -13.65 -2.60
CA LEU A 93 -13.79 -14.01 -3.48
C LEU A 93 -13.73 -15.50 -3.79
N LEU A 94 -14.86 -16.21 -3.63
CA LEU A 94 -14.96 -17.63 -3.99
C LEU A 94 -15.52 -17.77 -5.40
N PHE A 95 -15.05 -18.79 -6.11
CA PHE A 95 -15.45 -19.09 -7.48
C PHE A 95 -16.18 -20.42 -7.57
N GLU A 96 -17.10 -20.48 -8.53
CA GLU A 96 -17.76 -21.72 -8.89
C GLU A 96 -16.77 -22.76 -9.42
N PHE A 97 -17.14 -24.03 -9.29
CA PHE A 97 -16.28 -25.14 -9.70
C PHE A 97 -15.93 -25.05 -11.19
N GLY A 98 -14.64 -25.22 -11.52
CA GLY A 98 -14.14 -25.11 -12.90
C GLY A 98 -14.24 -23.73 -13.55
N SER A 99 -14.79 -22.72 -12.88
CA SER A 99 -14.99 -21.39 -13.47
C SER A 99 -13.88 -20.41 -13.12
N ALA A 100 -13.45 -19.63 -14.12
CA ALA A 100 -12.59 -18.47 -13.96
C ALA A 100 -13.36 -17.14 -13.94
N GLN A 101 -14.68 -17.16 -14.20
CA GLN A 101 -15.50 -15.97 -14.41
C GLN A 101 -16.63 -15.84 -13.38
N GLU A 102 -17.12 -16.96 -12.88
CA GLU A 102 -18.30 -17.00 -12.01
C GLU A 102 -17.86 -16.97 -10.55
N VAL A 103 -18.09 -15.82 -9.90
CA VAL A 103 -18.01 -15.69 -8.44
C VAL A 103 -19.23 -16.35 -7.84
N SER A 104 -19.01 -17.11 -6.78
CA SER A 104 -20.09 -17.76 -6.05
C SER A 104 -21.16 -16.74 -5.60
N PRO A 105 -22.46 -17.03 -5.75
CA PRO A 105 -23.53 -16.08 -5.43
C PRO A 105 -23.41 -15.44 -4.04
N ASP A 106 -23.00 -16.21 -3.04
CA ASP A 106 -22.83 -15.75 -1.66
C ASP A 106 -21.71 -14.69 -1.50
N PHE A 107 -20.79 -14.61 -2.47
CA PHE A 107 -19.66 -13.67 -2.48
C PHE A 107 -19.87 -12.48 -3.43
N GLN A 108 -21.00 -12.40 -4.13
CA GLN A 108 -21.36 -11.22 -4.93
C GLN A 108 -21.40 -9.92 -4.09
N PRO A 109 -21.93 -9.90 -2.85
CA PRO A 109 -21.86 -8.69 -2.01
C PRO A 109 -20.43 -8.27 -1.67
N VAL A 110 -19.49 -9.23 -1.55
CA VAL A 110 -18.07 -8.94 -1.29
C VAL A 110 -17.43 -8.30 -2.52
N LEU A 111 -17.74 -8.79 -3.72
CA LEU A 111 -17.30 -8.17 -4.97
C LEU A 111 -17.81 -6.73 -5.08
N GLN A 112 -19.09 -6.49 -4.80
CA GLN A 112 -19.66 -5.14 -4.83
C GLN A 112 -18.95 -4.19 -3.85
N ARG A 113 -18.68 -4.66 -2.63
CA ARG A 113 -17.93 -3.89 -1.63
C ARG A 113 -16.50 -3.58 -2.08
N LEU A 114 -15.82 -4.54 -2.70
CA LEU A 114 -14.49 -4.34 -3.27
C LEU A 114 -14.52 -3.26 -4.35
N MET A 115 -15.46 -3.34 -5.30
CA MET A 115 -15.59 -2.36 -6.40
C MET A 115 -15.91 -0.95 -5.89
N ALA A 116 -16.76 -0.83 -4.88
CA ALA A 116 -17.05 0.46 -4.23
C ALA A 116 -15.79 1.03 -3.55
N LEU A 117 -15.06 0.20 -2.79
CA LEU A 117 -13.88 0.66 -2.05
C LEU A 117 -12.76 1.15 -2.97
N VAL A 118 -12.46 0.43 -4.05
CA VAL A 118 -11.34 0.80 -4.94
C VAL A 118 -11.57 2.11 -5.69
N SER A 119 -12.82 2.55 -5.80
CA SER A 119 -13.15 3.85 -6.40
C SER A 119 -12.76 5.02 -5.48
N ASP A 120 -12.79 4.80 -4.16
CA ASP A 120 -12.51 5.80 -3.13
C ASP A 120 -11.07 5.73 -2.58
N TYR A 121 -10.29 4.73 -2.99
CA TYR A 121 -8.93 4.50 -2.51
C TYR A 121 -7.93 5.20 -3.44
N PRO A 122 -7.26 6.30 -3.04
CA PRO A 122 -6.28 6.95 -3.89
C PRO A 122 -5.01 6.11 -4.01
N ALA A 123 -4.63 5.76 -5.25
CA ALA A 123 -3.39 5.06 -5.60
C ALA A 123 -3.11 3.74 -4.82
N PRO A 124 -4.05 2.77 -4.81
CA PRO A 124 -3.86 1.51 -4.07
C PRO A 124 -2.82 0.63 -4.76
N GLU A 125 -1.85 0.08 -4.03
CA GLU A 125 -1.08 -1.05 -4.53
C GLU A 125 -1.89 -2.33 -4.33
N ILE A 126 -2.30 -3.00 -5.41
CA ILE A 126 -3.19 -4.16 -5.36
C ILE A 126 -2.44 -5.43 -5.75
N THR A 127 -2.50 -6.45 -4.89
CA THR A 127 -2.08 -7.82 -5.22
C THR A 127 -3.29 -8.74 -5.32
N VAL A 128 -3.42 -9.45 -6.44
CA VAL A 128 -4.51 -10.39 -6.73
C VAL A 128 -3.92 -11.79 -6.91
N ILE A 129 -4.32 -12.74 -6.06
CA ILE A 129 -3.76 -14.10 -6.03
C ILE A 129 -4.88 -15.11 -6.19
N GLY A 130 -4.83 -15.93 -7.24
CA GLY A 130 -5.80 -17.00 -7.46
C GLY A 130 -5.33 -18.34 -6.91
N HIS A 131 -6.31 -19.15 -6.47
CA HIS A 131 -6.12 -20.49 -5.95
C HIS A 131 -7.17 -21.46 -6.52
N THR A 132 -6.89 -22.75 -6.45
CA THR A 132 -7.82 -23.84 -6.80
C THR A 132 -7.93 -24.85 -5.66
N ASP A 133 -8.95 -25.72 -5.74
CA ASP A 133 -8.94 -26.98 -5.01
C ASP A 133 -7.99 -28.00 -5.68
N ARG A 134 -7.91 -29.20 -5.11
CA ARG A 134 -6.96 -30.24 -5.51
C ARG A 134 -7.53 -31.22 -6.55
N VAL A 135 -8.58 -30.82 -7.27
CA VAL A 135 -9.21 -31.64 -8.30
C VAL A 135 -8.55 -31.38 -9.65
N GLY A 136 -8.13 -32.42 -10.34
CA GLY A 136 -7.48 -32.31 -11.65
C GLY A 136 -5.96 -32.09 -11.58
N THR A 137 -5.36 -31.71 -12.70
CA THR A 137 -3.90 -31.65 -12.81
C THR A 137 -3.33 -30.34 -12.25
N LEU A 138 -2.11 -30.41 -11.70
CA LEU A 138 -1.35 -29.23 -11.27
C LEU A 138 -1.28 -28.13 -12.35
N LEU A 139 -1.07 -28.52 -13.61
CA LEU A 139 -0.95 -27.58 -14.73
C LEU A 139 -2.27 -26.87 -15.04
N ASP A 140 -3.38 -27.60 -14.98
CA ASP A 140 -4.70 -27.01 -15.19
C ASP A 140 -5.09 -26.11 -14.02
N ASN A 141 -4.74 -26.49 -12.80
CA ASN A 141 -4.93 -25.69 -11.60
C ASN A 141 -4.09 -24.40 -11.62
N ASP A 142 -2.87 -24.44 -12.15
CA ASP A 142 -2.05 -23.24 -12.36
C ASP A 142 -2.67 -22.27 -13.35
N ARG A 143 -3.17 -22.79 -14.48
CA ARG A 143 -3.84 -21.97 -15.49
C ARG A 143 -5.13 -21.37 -14.94
N LEU A 144 -5.96 -22.19 -14.29
CA LEU A 144 -7.25 -21.76 -13.76
C LEU A 144 -7.10 -20.70 -12.67
N SER A 145 -6.17 -20.91 -11.72
CA SER A 145 -5.89 -19.90 -10.69
C SER A 145 -5.42 -18.57 -11.28
N LEU A 146 -4.52 -18.60 -12.27
CA LEU A 146 -4.06 -17.38 -12.94
C LEU A 146 -5.21 -16.69 -13.69
N GLN A 147 -6.06 -17.46 -14.40
CA GLN A 147 -7.21 -16.92 -15.11
C GLN A 147 -8.20 -16.24 -14.15
N ARG A 148 -8.51 -16.84 -12.99
CA ARG A 148 -9.35 -16.20 -11.96
C ARG A 148 -8.78 -14.87 -11.50
N ALA A 149 -7.48 -14.82 -11.22
CA ALA A 149 -6.82 -13.60 -10.78
C ALA A 149 -6.80 -12.53 -11.90
N GLN A 150 -6.65 -12.94 -13.17
CA GLN A 150 -6.76 -12.04 -14.32
C GLN A 150 -8.19 -11.51 -14.51
N THR A 151 -9.22 -12.32 -14.29
CA THR A 151 -10.62 -11.89 -14.31
C THR A 151 -10.86 -10.78 -13.28
N VAL A 152 -10.42 -10.99 -12.03
CA VAL A 152 -10.54 -9.98 -10.97
C VAL A 152 -9.77 -8.70 -11.32
N ARG A 153 -8.55 -8.82 -11.87
CA ARG A 153 -7.82 -7.67 -12.42
C ARG A 153 -8.63 -6.92 -13.48
N GLY A 154 -9.31 -7.64 -14.38
CA GLY A 154 -10.19 -7.04 -15.38
C GLY A 154 -11.31 -6.20 -14.74
N TRP A 155 -11.97 -6.72 -13.71
CA TRP A 155 -13.01 -5.98 -12.97
C TRP A 155 -12.46 -4.74 -12.27
N LEU A 156 -11.28 -4.84 -11.64
CA LEU A 156 -10.62 -3.71 -10.99
C LEU A 156 -10.26 -2.59 -11.98
N ILE A 157 -9.76 -2.96 -13.17
CA ILE A 157 -9.47 -1.99 -14.24
C ILE A 157 -10.75 -1.33 -14.73
N GLN A 158 -11.83 -2.08 -14.89
CA GLN A 158 -13.14 -1.53 -15.27
C GLN A 158 -13.69 -0.57 -14.19
N ALA A 159 -13.35 -0.80 -12.92
CA ALA A 159 -13.67 0.11 -11.81
C ALA A 159 -12.74 1.34 -11.73
N GLY A 160 -11.79 1.50 -12.66
CA GLY A 160 -10.93 2.68 -12.77
C GLY A 160 -9.55 2.55 -12.12
N VAL A 161 -9.17 1.36 -11.63
CA VAL A 161 -7.82 1.14 -11.09
C VAL A 161 -6.80 1.12 -12.22
N ASP A 162 -5.72 1.89 -12.06
CA ASP A 162 -4.59 1.86 -13.00
C ASP A 162 -4.00 0.44 -13.09
N PRO A 163 -3.94 -0.18 -14.28
CA PRO A 163 -3.35 -1.50 -14.47
C PRO A 163 -1.92 -1.65 -13.92
N ALA A 164 -1.15 -0.56 -13.84
CA ALA A 164 0.21 -0.55 -13.31
C ALA A 164 0.27 -0.79 -11.79
N MET A 165 -0.85 -0.54 -11.09
CA MET A 165 -0.97 -0.74 -9.65
C MET A 165 -1.42 -2.16 -9.27
N ILE A 166 -1.72 -3.02 -10.25
CA ILE A 166 -2.28 -4.35 -10.03
C ILE A 166 -1.24 -5.42 -10.39
N THR A 167 -0.81 -6.18 -9.40
CA THR A 167 0.01 -7.39 -9.57
C THR A 167 -0.86 -8.64 -9.48
N VAL A 168 -0.65 -9.60 -10.37
CA VAL A 168 -1.44 -10.84 -10.47
C VAL A 168 -0.54 -12.07 -10.32
N ALA A 169 -1.00 -13.06 -9.55
CA ALA A 169 -0.38 -14.37 -9.46
C ALA A 169 -1.41 -15.50 -9.42
N GLY A 170 -1.05 -16.67 -9.96
CA GLY A 170 -1.78 -17.92 -9.76
C GLY A 170 -0.93 -18.87 -8.90
N ARG A 171 -1.53 -19.47 -7.87
CA ARG A 171 -0.86 -20.43 -6.96
C ARG A 171 -1.32 -21.86 -7.15
N GLY A 172 -2.31 -22.08 -8.02
CA GLY A 172 -2.97 -23.37 -8.20
C GLY A 172 -3.46 -23.91 -6.86
N GLU A 173 -3.21 -25.20 -6.64
CA GLU A 173 -3.62 -25.94 -5.44
C GLU A 173 -2.57 -25.96 -4.31
N ARG A 174 -1.44 -25.24 -4.47
CA ARG A 174 -0.27 -25.35 -3.57
C ARG A 174 -0.44 -24.65 -2.23
N GLU A 175 -1.36 -23.70 -2.16
CA GLU A 175 -1.62 -22.87 -0.97
C GLU A 175 -3.11 -22.96 -0.61
N PRO A 176 -3.59 -24.14 -0.16
CA PRO A 176 -4.99 -24.34 0.18
C PRO A 176 -5.35 -23.56 1.46
N ALA A 177 -6.53 -22.94 1.48
CA ALA A 177 -7.08 -22.33 2.69
C ALA A 177 -7.51 -23.40 3.70
N VAL A 178 -8.02 -24.52 3.20
CA VAL A 178 -8.39 -25.71 3.98
C VAL A 178 -7.62 -26.89 3.43
N ALA A 179 -6.78 -27.51 4.25
CA ALA A 179 -6.03 -28.69 3.85
C ALA A 179 -6.98 -29.83 3.45
N THR A 180 -6.75 -30.41 2.28
CA THR A 180 -7.51 -31.54 1.75
C THR A 180 -6.56 -32.56 1.11
N ALA A 181 -7.02 -33.80 0.95
CA ALA A 181 -6.34 -34.77 0.10
C ALA A 181 -6.47 -34.42 -1.39
N ASP A 182 -5.66 -35.07 -2.23
CA ASP A 182 -5.77 -34.96 -3.69
C ASP A 182 -7.16 -35.39 -4.17
N GLU A 183 -7.63 -34.78 -5.26
CA GLU A 183 -8.95 -35.01 -5.86
C GLU A 183 -10.15 -34.67 -4.96
N VAL A 184 -9.92 -33.92 -3.87
CA VAL A 184 -11.00 -33.42 -3.00
C VAL A 184 -11.34 -31.98 -3.37
N ALA A 185 -12.58 -31.78 -3.85
CA ALA A 185 -13.12 -30.46 -4.10
C ALA A 185 -13.42 -29.72 -2.80
N ARG A 186 -13.06 -28.44 -2.73
CA ARG A 186 -13.38 -27.57 -1.59
C ARG A 186 -13.56 -26.13 -2.03
N ALA A 187 -14.73 -25.55 -1.78
CA ALA A 187 -15.09 -24.23 -2.26
C ALA A 187 -14.17 -23.13 -1.74
N GLU A 188 -13.77 -23.22 -0.48
CA GLU A 188 -12.85 -22.28 0.17
C GLU A 188 -11.45 -22.28 -0.46
N ASN A 189 -11.06 -23.36 -1.14
CA ASN A 189 -9.80 -23.40 -1.88
C ASN A 189 -9.92 -22.78 -3.28
N ARG A 190 -11.13 -22.74 -3.86
CA ARG A 190 -11.42 -22.06 -5.13
C ARG A 190 -11.66 -20.57 -4.89
N ARG A 191 -10.58 -19.85 -4.56
CA ARG A 191 -10.67 -18.45 -4.16
C ARG A 191 -9.70 -17.56 -4.92
N VAL A 192 -9.98 -16.26 -4.87
CA VAL A 192 -9.03 -15.19 -5.16
C VAL A 192 -8.89 -14.33 -3.92
N GLU A 193 -7.65 -14.09 -3.51
CA GLU A 193 -7.29 -13.14 -2.46
C GLU A 193 -6.88 -11.82 -3.10
N ILE A 194 -7.42 -10.71 -2.58
CA ILE A 194 -7.16 -9.36 -3.07
C ILE A 194 -6.68 -8.53 -1.89
N ASN A 195 -5.46 -8.00 -1.99
CA ASN A 195 -4.84 -7.20 -0.94
C ASN A 195 -4.57 -5.79 -1.46
N LEU A 196 -5.14 -4.78 -0.80
CA LEU A 196 -4.96 -3.36 -1.08
C LEU A 196 -4.00 -2.79 -0.03
N ARG A 197 -3.01 -2.03 -0.45
CA ARG A 197 -2.02 -1.36 0.41
C ARG A 197 -1.87 0.11 0.05
#